data_AF-A0A173UPT2-F1
#
_entry.id   AF-A0A173UPT2-F1
#
_cell.length_a   1.000
_cell.length_b   1.000
_cell.length_c   1.000
_cell.angle_alpha   90.00
_cell.angle_beta   90.00
_cell.angle_gamma   90.00
#
_symmetry.space_group_name_H-M   'P 1'
#
loop_
_entity.id
_entity.type
_entity.pdbx_description
1 polymer ?
#
loop_
_entity_poly.entity_id
_entity_poly.type
_entity_poly.pdbx_seq_one_letter_code
_entity_poly.pdbx_strand_id
1 'polypeptide(L)'
;MADLINVTPEKLKATASSFQQAGKDVKKTTSDMLQLVRGISSSIWSGEASSIYLGKFNGLDADIAKMCKMIEEESQHLTTIAQEYQLAEEQNKQVAATLKNNVIA
;
A
#
# COMPACT_ATOMS: atom_id res chain seq x y z
N MET A 1 7.84 6.58 -25.42
CA MET A 1 8.91 5.96 -24.62
C MET A 1 8.38 5.88 -23.21
N ALA A 2 7.94 4.68 -22.85
CA ALA A 2 7.36 4.41 -21.55
C ALA A 2 8.53 4.38 -20.56
N ASP A 3 8.53 5.33 -19.62
CA ASP A 3 9.57 5.43 -18.60
C ASP A 3 9.66 4.06 -17.93
N LEU A 4 10.81 3.43 -18.07
CA LEU A 4 11.04 2.04 -17.77
C LEU A 4 10.73 1.80 -16.29
N ILE A 5 9.57 1.23 -15.98
CA ILE A 5 9.28 0.76 -14.63
C ILE A 5 10.31 -0.35 -14.35
N ASN A 6 11.42 0.01 -13.70
CA ASN A 6 12.52 -0.87 -13.29
C ASN A 6 12.09 -1.94 -12.26
N VAL A 7 10.79 -2.08 -12.03
CA VAL A 7 10.16 -2.95 -11.04
C VAL A 7 9.02 -3.66 -11.75
N THR A 8 9.08 -4.99 -11.88
CA THR A 8 7.99 -5.73 -12.51
C THR A 8 6.69 -5.53 -11.71
N PRO A 9 5.51 -5.55 -12.35
CA PRO A 9 4.22 -5.49 -11.66
C PRO A 9 4.10 -6.52 -10.52
N GLU A 10 4.80 -7.64 -10.66
CA GLU A 10 4.89 -8.71 -9.65
C GLU A 10 5.69 -8.28 -8.42
N LYS A 11 6.85 -7.62 -8.58
CA LYS A 11 7.63 -7.07 -7.45
C LYS A 11 6.84 -6.01 -6.70
N LEU A 12 6.14 -5.15 -7.44
CA LEU A 12 5.26 -4.12 -6.89
C LEU A 12 4.11 -4.73 -6.06
N LYS A 13 3.41 -5.75 -6.59
CA LYS A 13 2.40 -6.51 -5.85
C LYS A 13 2.97 -7.23 -4.62
N ALA A 14 4.17 -7.80 -4.73
CA ALA A 14 4.83 -8.48 -3.62
C ALA A 14 5.18 -7.50 -2.49
N THR A 15 5.77 -6.34 -2.81
CA THR A 15 6.09 -5.29 -1.84
C THR A 15 4.82 -4.74 -1.19
N ALA A 16 3.76 -4.46 -1.96
CA ALA A 16 2.48 -4.01 -1.42
C ALA A 16 1.89 -5.03 -0.43
N SER A 17 1.95 -6.33 -0.76
CA SER A 17 1.48 -7.41 0.12
C SER A 17 2.27 -7.47 1.43
N SER A 18 3.60 -7.33 1.37
CA SER A 18 4.45 -7.28 2.58
C SER A 18 4.14 -6.06 3.45
N PHE A 19 3.94 -4.89 2.84
CA PHE A 19 3.52 -3.68 3.57
C PHE A 19 2.15 -3.84 4.21
N GLN A 20 1.19 -4.46 3.51
CA GLN A 20 -0.15 -4.72 4.03
C GLN A 20 -0.10 -5.68 5.23
N GLN A 21 0.77 -6.69 5.17
CA GLN A 21 0.97 -7.62 6.29
C GLN A 21 1.60 -6.90 7.50
N ALA A 22 2.66 -6.12 7.28
CA ALA A 22 3.28 -5.33 8.33
C ALA A 22 2.28 -4.34 8.97
N GLY A 23 1.43 -3.69 8.17
CA GLY A 23 0.37 -2.81 8.65
C GLY A 23 -0.67 -3.54 9.52
N LYS A 24 -1.05 -4.77 9.16
CA LYS A 24 -1.93 -5.62 9.99
C LYS A 24 -1.27 -5.97 11.32
N ASP A 25 -0.01 -6.35 11.31
CA ASP A 25 0.74 -6.72 12.51
C ASP A 25 0.94 -5.53 13.45
N VAL A 26 1.24 -4.36 12.88
CA VAL A 26 1.33 -3.08 13.61
C VAL A 26 -0.03 -2.72 14.20
N LYS A 27 -1.12 -2.77 13.42
CA LYS A 27 -2.48 -2.51 13.93
C LYS A 27 -2.86 -3.43 15.08
N LYS A 28 -2.56 -4.73 14.94
CA LYS A 28 -2.80 -5.71 16.00
C LYS A 28 -2.02 -5.35 17.27
N THR A 29 -0.72 -5.11 17.14
CA THR A 29 0.16 -4.75 18.25
C THR A 29 -0.32 -3.46 18.95
N THR A 30 -0.71 -2.44 18.18
CA THR A 30 -1.26 -1.19 18.72
C THR A 30 -2.58 -1.40 19.44
N SER A 31 -3.47 -2.25 18.92
CA SER A 31 -4.72 -2.61 19.59
C SER A 31 -4.47 -3.34 20.91
N ASP A 32 -3.53 -4.30 20.92
CA ASP A 32 -3.12 -5.02 22.12
C ASP A 32 -2.54 -4.05 23.17
N MET A 33 -1.68 -3.12 22.73
CA MET A 33 -1.15 -2.06 23.59
C MET A 33 -2.25 -1.14 24.14
N LEU A 34 -3.22 -0.74 23.32
CA LEU A 34 -4.37 0.07 23.76
C LEU A 34 -5.21 -0.67 24.81
N GLN A 35 -5.43 -1.97 24.64
CA GLN A 35 -6.13 -2.79 25.64
C GLN A 35 -5.34 -2.86 26.96
N LEU A 36 -4.02 -3.06 26.89
CA LEU A 36 -3.15 -3.04 28.07
C LEU A 36 -3.18 -1.67 28.76
N VAL A 37 -3.00 -0.58 28.01
CA VAL A 37 -3.02 0.79 28.56
C VAL A 37 -4.37 1.11 29.19
N ARG A 38 -5.49 0.74 28.56
CA ARG A 38 -6.85 0.92 29.15
C ARG A 38 -7.04 0.06 30.40
N GLY A 39 -6.56 -1.17 30.41
CA GLY A 39 -6.60 -2.06 31.58
C GLY A 39 -5.80 -1.51 32.76
N ILE A 40 -4.59 -0.99 32.51
CA ILE A 40 -3.74 -0.40 33.54
C ILE A 40 -4.31 0.96 34.01
N SER A 41 -4.80 1.79 33.09
CA SER A 41 -5.32 3.13 33.40
C SER A 41 -6.59 3.11 34.25
N SER A 42 -7.40 2.05 34.12
CA SER A 42 -8.63 1.88 34.89
C SER A 42 -8.42 1.35 36.31
N SER A 43 -7.31 0.65 36.58
CA SER A 43 -7.11 -0.06 37.85
C SER A 43 -5.91 0.40 38.68
N ILE A 44 -4.84 0.92 38.06
CA ILE A 44 -3.57 1.18 38.74
C ILE A 44 -2.99 2.57 38.40
N TRP A 45 -3.26 3.11 37.21
CA TRP A 45 -2.60 4.33 36.72
C TRP A 45 -3.57 5.40 36.19
N SER A 46 -4.16 6.17 37.11
CA SER A 46 -4.96 7.36 36.78
C SER A 46 -4.14 8.64 36.99
N GLY A 47 -3.82 9.38 35.92
CA GLY A 47 -3.11 10.66 36.01
C GLY A 47 -2.87 11.30 34.64
N GLU A 48 -2.30 12.51 34.63
CA GLU A 48 -2.03 13.26 33.39
C GLU A 48 -1.14 12.49 32.41
N ALA A 49 -0.16 11.75 32.93
CA ALA A 49 0.72 10.90 32.13
C ALA A 49 -0.03 9.76 31.40
N SER A 50 -1.04 9.14 32.03
CA SER A 50 -1.83 8.09 31.36
C SER A 50 -2.74 8.67 30.28
N SER A 51 -3.28 9.87 30.49
CA SER A 51 -4.05 10.61 29.49
C SER A 51 -3.21 10.99 28.27
N ILE A 52 -1.97 11.47 28.48
CA ILE A 52 -1.03 11.77 27.37
C ILE A 52 -0.65 10.50 26.61
N TYR A 53 -0.38 9.39 27.30
CA TYR A 53 -0.08 8.10 26.66
C TYR A 53 -1.25 7.60 25.82
N LEU A 54 -2.47 7.62 26.36
CA LEU A 54 -3.70 7.29 25.61
C LEU A 54 -3.85 8.16 24.37
N GLY A 55 -3.61 9.47 24.49
CA GLY A 55 -3.65 10.40 23.36
C GLY A 55 -2.65 10.04 22.27
N LYS A 56 -1.39 9.74 22.63
CA LYS A 56 -0.36 9.32 21.66
C LYS A 56 -0.72 8.00 20.98
N PHE A 57 -1.25 7.04 21.72
CA PHE A 57 -1.66 5.74 21.16
C PHE A 57 -2.87 5.86 20.21
N ASN A 58 -3.84 6.71 20.52
CA ASN A 58 -4.94 6.99 19.60
C ASN A 58 -4.44 7.68 18.31
N GLY A 59 -3.46 8.58 18.42
CA GLY A 59 -2.82 9.18 17.24
C GLY A 59 -2.11 8.15 16.37
N LEU A 60 -1.37 7.23 17.00
CA LEU A 60 -0.71 6.12 16.30
C LEU A 60 -1.71 5.23 15.54
N ASP A 61 -2.85 4.90 16.13
CA ASP A 61 -3.90 4.11 15.47
C ASP A 61 -4.43 4.79 14.19
N ALA A 62 -4.66 6.11 14.26
CA ALA A 62 -5.08 6.91 13.10
C ALA A 62 -4.02 6.93 11.99
N ASP A 63 -2.74 7.06 12.34
CA ASP A 63 -1.64 7.04 11.38
C ASP A 63 -1.51 5.65 10.71
N ILE A 64 -1.67 4.57 11.47
CA ILE A 64 -1.65 3.19 10.95
C ILE A 64 -2.82 2.96 9.99
N ALA A 65 -4.02 3.42 10.33
CA ALA A 65 -5.18 3.35 9.44
C ALA A 65 -4.92 4.09 8.12
N LYS A 66 -4.29 5.26 8.19
CA LYS A 66 -3.91 6.03 7.00
C LYS A 66 -2.86 5.32 6.16
N MET A 67 -1.85 4.70 6.77
CA MET A 67 -0.87 3.88 6.04
C MET A 67 -1.54 2.71 5.31
N CYS A 68 -2.44 1.98 5.97
CA CYS A 68 -3.18 0.89 5.34
C CYS A 68 -3.97 1.36 4.10
N LYS A 69 -4.62 2.53 4.19
CA LYS A 69 -5.34 3.13 3.06
C LYS A 69 -4.41 3.47 1.89
N MET A 70 -3.25 4.07 2.17
CA MET A 70 -2.26 4.40 1.12
C MET A 70 -1.71 3.14 0.43
N ILE A 71 -1.52 2.04 1.17
CA ILE A 71 -1.07 0.76 0.59
C ILE A 71 -2.13 0.18 -0.35
N GLU A 72 -3.41 0.25 0.02
CA GLU A 72 -4.53 -0.19 -0.84
C GLU A 72 -4.63 0.66 -2.09
N GLU A 73 -4.51 1.99 -1.96
CA GLU A 73 -4.54 2.92 -3.09
C GLU A 73 -3.38 2.66 -4.07
N GLU A 74 -2.15 2.52 -3.57
CA GLU A 74 -1.00 2.16 -4.41
C GLU A 74 -1.17 0.80 -5.08
N SER A 75 -1.69 -0.21 -4.39
CA SER A 75 -1.96 -1.52 -4.99
C SER A 75 -2.95 -1.45 -6.17
N GLN A 76 -4.00 -0.64 -6.04
CA GLN A 76 -4.96 -0.39 -7.12
C GLN A 76 -4.33 0.40 -8.27
N HIS A 77 -3.55 1.43 -7.94
CA HIS A 77 -2.86 2.25 -8.94
C HIS A 77 -1.88 1.42 -9.77
N LEU A 78 -1.07 0.58 -9.12
CA LEU A 78 -0.12 -0.32 -9.77
C LEU A 78 -0.82 -1.38 -10.65
N THR A 79 -1.98 -1.87 -10.22
CA THR A 79 -2.79 -2.78 -11.03
C THR A 79 -3.34 -2.08 -12.28
N THR A 80 -3.76 -0.82 -12.14
CA THR A 80 -4.26 0.00 -13.24
C THR A 80 -3.16 0.27 -14.25
N ILE A 81 -1.97 0.71 -13.81
CA ILE A 81 -0.81 0.96 -14.69
C ILE A 81 -0.42 -0.31 -15.44
N ALA A 82 -0.42 -1.48 -14.78
CA ALA A 82 -0.10 -2.74 -15.43
C ALA A 82 -1.09 -3.09 -16.55
N GLN A 83 -2.39 -2.84 -16.35
CA GLN A 83 -3.42 -3.06 -17.36
C GLN A 83 -3.28 -2.09 -18.54
N GLU A 84 -3.03 -0.81 -18.27
CA GLU A 84 -2.80 0.19 -19.30
C GLU A 84 -1.56 -0.15 -20.15
N TYR A 85 -0.48 -0.62 -19.53
CA TYR A 85 0.71 -1.08 -20.23
C TYR A 85 0.41 -2.27 -21.15
N GLN A 86 -0.30 -3.28 -20.66
CA GLN A 86 -0.67 -4.44 -21.47
C GLN A 86 -1.52 -4.04 -22.68
N LEU A 87 -2.46 -3.11 -22.49
CA LEU A 87 -3.30 -2.59 -23.56
C LEU A 87 -2.49 -1.82 -24.60
N ALA A 88 -1.57 -0.95 -24.15
CA ALA A 88 -0.70 -0.18 -25.03
C ALA A 88 0.27 -1.06 -25.83
N GLU A 89 0.84 -2.09 -25.19
CA GLU A 89 1.71 -3.08 -25.83
C GLU A 89 0.94 -3.85 -26.93
N GLU A 90 -0.28 -4.29 -26.63
CA GLU A 90 -1.13 -5.01 -27.57
C GLU A 90 -1.54 -4.13 -28.75
N GLN A 91 -1.91 -2.87 -28.50
CA GLN A 91 -2.17 -1.89 -29.57
C GLN A 91 -0.92 -1.67 -30.44
N ASN A 92 0.25 -1.51 -29.83
CA ASN A 92 1.50 -1.34 -30.57
C ASN A 92 1.82 -2.56 -31.43
N LYS A 93 1.57 -3.79 -30.94
CA LYS A 93 1.71 -5.02 -31.74
C LYS A 93 0.75 -5.05 -32.92
N GLN A 94 -0.51 -4.67 -32.71
CA GLN A 94 -1.50 -4.61 -33.78
C GLN A 94 -1.11 -3.58 -34.85
N VAL A 95 -0.70 -2.38 -34.45
CA VAL A 95 -0.20 -1.35 -35.37
C VAL A 95 1.05 -1.85 -36.10
N ALA A 96 2.01 -2.44 -35.39
CA ALA A 96 3.22 -3.00 -36.01
C ALA A 96 2.90 -4.11 -37.02
N ALA A 97 1.90 -4.95 -36.75
CA ALA A 97 1.43 -5.98 -37.67
C ALA A 97 0.79 -5.40 -38.95
N THR A 98 0.27 -4.17 -38.89
CA THR A 98 -0.25 -3.45 -40.08
C THR A 98 0.83 -2.73 -40.89
N LEU A 99 2.04 -2.55 -40.33
CA LEU A 99 3.15 -1.95 -41.06
C LEU A 99 3.63 -2.91 -42.15
N LYS A 100 3.65 -2.44 -43.41
CA LYS A 100 4.15 -3.24 -44.53
C LYS A 100 5.66 -3.46 -44.38
N ASN A 101 6.06 -4.72 -44.39
CA ASN A 101 7.47 -5.13 -44.26
C ASN A 101 8.34 -4.73 -45.47
N ASN A 102 7.73 -4.51 -46.64
CA ASN A 102 8.40 -4.01 -47.84
C ASN A 102 7.54 -2.92 -48.48
N VAL A 103 8.12 -1.72 -48.60
CA VAL A 103 7.48 -0.55 -49.23
C VAL A 103 8.06 -0.25 -50.61
N ILE A 104 9.10 -0.98 -51.02
CA ILE A 104 9.78 -0.82 -52.30
C ILE A 104 9.84 -2.20 -52.97
N ALA A 105 9.36 -2.27 -54.21
CA ALA A 105 9.42 -3.44 -55.10
C ALA A 105 10.52 -3.26 -56.14
#